data_AF-A0A925HEP6-F1
#
_entry.id   AF-A0A925HEP6-F1
#
_cell.length_a   1.000
_cell.length_b   1.000
_cell.length_c   1.000
_cell.angle_alpha   90.00
_cell.angle_beta   90.00
_cell.angle_gamma   90.00
#
_symmetry.space_group_name_H-M   'P 1'
#
loop_
_entity.id
_entity.type
_entity.pdbx_description
1 polymer ?
#
loop_
_entity_poly.entity_id
_entity_poly.type
_entity_poly.pdbx_seq_one_letter_code
_entity_poly.pdbx_strand_id
1 'polypeptide(L)'
;MIGEAGHTLAKREIVTDDKALIRAKVESWIADPGIDVVITTGGTGFTGRDVTPDAVKPLFEKEIEGFSVIFHMLSFQSVATSTIQSRACGGTANGTYVFCLPGSPGACKDAWNGILKWQLDSRHRPCNLVDIMPRLKETRG
;
A
#
# COMPACT_ATOMS: atom_id res chain seq x y z
N MET A 1 -9.78 11.99 4.73
CA MET A 1 -9.07 11.51 3.52
C MET A 1 -9.80 10.37 2.81
N ILE A 2 -9.88 9.14 3.34
CA ILE A 2 -10.50 7.99 2.65
C ILE A 2 -11.99 8.24 2.37
N GLY A 3 -12.78 8.52 3.42
CA GLY A 3 -14.22 8.80 3.28
C GLY A 3 -14.53 10.07 2.47
N GLU A 4 -13.72 11.12 2.64
CA GLU A 4 -13.83 12.36 1.84
C GLU A 4 -13.60 12.13 0.33
N ALA A 5 -12.82 11.11 -0.04
CA ALA A 5 -12.60 10.72 -1.42
C ALA A 5 -13.72 9.80 -1.98
N GLY A 6 -14.73 9.45 -1.17
CA GLY A 6 -15.84 8.59 -1.57
C GLY A 6 -15.59 7.09 -1.36
N HIS A 7 -14.48 6.71 -0.70
CA HIS A 7 -14.19 5.31 -0.37
C HIS A 7 -14.77 4.92 0.99
N THR A 8 -15.08 3.63 1.14
CA THR A 8 -15.53 3.06 2.41
C THR A 8 -14.34 2.54 3.21
N LEU A 9 -14.19 2.99 4.46
CA LEU A 9 -13.25 2.37 5.40
C LEU A 9 -13.88 1.09 5.97
N ALA A 10 -13.67 -0.04 5.31
CA ALA A 10 -14.29 -1.31 5.69
C ALA A 10 -13.83 -1.80 7.07
N LYS A 11 -12.53 -1.75 7.35
CA LYS A 11 -11.91 -2.19 8.61
C LYS A 11 -10.70 -1.32 8.97
N ARG A 12 -10.34 -1.31 10.26
CA ARG A 12 -9.11 -0.68 10.78
C ARG A 12 -8.64 -1.46 12.01
N GLU A 13 -7.35 -1.74 12.07
CA GLU A 13 -6.74 -2.44 13.19
C GLU A 13 -5.33 -1.93 13.45
N ILE A 14 -4.88 -2.05 14.70
CA ILE A 14 -3.51 -1.76 15.12
C ILE A 14 -2.89 -3.09 15.50
N VAL A 15 -1.73 -3.39 14.93
CA VAL A 15 -0.96 -4.60 15.20
C VAL A 15 0.40 -4.17 15.72
N THR A 16 0.98 -4.94 16.63
CA THR A 16 2.34 -4.72 17.11
C THR A 16 3.37 -4.95 16.00
N ASP A 17 4.58 -4.41 16.16
CA ASP A 17 5.73 -4.57 15.25
C ASP A 17 6.28 -6.02 15.26
N ASP A 18 5.43 -6.98 14.92
CA ASP A 18 5.73 -8.40 14.83
C ASP A 18 5.40 -8.90 13.41
N LYS A 19 6.39 -9.52 12.79
CA LYS A 19 6.30 -9.96 11.39
C LYS A 19 5.16 -10.96 11.16
N ALA A 20 4.93 -11.89 12.09
CA ALA A 20 3.91 -12.93 11.95
C ALA A 20 2.51 -12.34 12.14
N LEU A 21 2.35 -11.44 13.13
CA LEU A 21 1.06 -10.79 13.37
C LEU A 21 0.67 -9.85 12.23
N ILE A 22 1.60 -9.05 11.72
CA ILE A 22 1.36 -8.18 10.56
C ILE A 22 0.97 -9.04 9.34
N ARG A 23 1.73 -10.10 9.06
CA ARG A 23 1.43 -11.02 7.96
C ARG A 23 0.04 -11.61 8.08
N ALA A 24 -0.27 -12.24 9.22
CA ALA A 24 -1.56 -12.90 9.44
C ALA A 24 -2.72 -11.91 9.30
N LYS A 25 -2.55 -10.66 9.74
CA LYS A 25 -3.58 -9.63 9.58
C LYS A 25 -3.80 -9.27 8.11
N VAL A 26 -2.72 -8.98 7.39
CA VAL A 26 -2.80 -8.60 5.97
C VAL A 26 -3.33 -9.76 5.13
N GLU A 27 -2.88 -11.00 5.37
CA GLU A 27 -3.43 -12.21 4.74
C GLU A 27 -4.93 -12.36 4.99
N SER A 28 -5.39 -12.14 6.23
CA SER A 28 -6.82 -12.23 6.55
C SER A 28 -7.66 -11.20 5.80
N TRP A 29 -7.11 -10.03 5.51
CA TRP A 29 -7.79 -8.99 4.73
C TRP A 29 -7.73 -9.24 3.23
N ILE A 30 -6.62 -9.79 2.72
CA ILE A 30 -6.50 -10.25 1.33
C ILE A 30 -7.51 -11.38 1.02
N ALA A 31 -7.85 -12.20 2.01
CA ALA A 31 -8.83 -13.27 1.87
C ALA A 31 -10.30 -12.79 1.96
N ASP A 32 -10.54 -11.55 2.38
CA ASP A 32 -11.88 -11.02 2.59
C ASP A 32 -12.44 -10.40 1.29
N PRO A 33 -13.53 -10.94 0.71
CA PRO A 33 -14.11 -10.41 -0.52
C PRO A 33 -14.70 -9.00 -0.36
N GLY A 34 -14.84 -8.47 0.86
CA GLY A 34 -15.25 -7.09 1.12
C GLY A 34 -14.11 -6.08 1.19
N ILE A 35 -12.86 -6.49 0.94
CA ILE A 35 -11.67 -5.63 0.99
C ILE A 35 -10.99 -5.59 -0.38
N ASP A 36 -11.03 -4.41 -1.00
CA ASP A 36 -10.37 -4.15 -2.28
C ASP A 36 -8.91 -3.70 -2.14
N VAL A 37 -8.61 -2.97 -1.05
CA VAL A 37 -7.31 -2.34 -0.82
C VAL A 37 -6.93 -2.42 0.66
N VAL A 38 -5.70 -2.84 0.93
CA VAL A 38 -5.04 -2.80 2.24
C VAL A 38 -3.96 -1.73 2.22
N ILE A 39 -3.99 -0.83 3.20
CA ILE A 39 -2.95 0.19 3.40
C ILE A 39 -2.42 0.06 4.83
N THR A 40 -1.12 -0.21 4.96
CA THR A 40 -0.43 -0.18 6.26
C THR A 40 0.34 1.13 6.42
N THR A 41 0.59 1.53 7.66
CA THR A 41 1.44 2.68 8.00
C THR A 41 2.34 2.30 9.17
N GLY A 42 3.65 2.49 9.00
CA GLY A 42 4.65 2.16 10.02
C GLY A 42 5.45 0.88 9.72
N GLY A 43 6.57 0.73 10.40
CA GLY A 43 7.44 -0.46 10.30
C GLY A 43 8.19 -0.60 8.98
N THR A 44 8.36 0.47 8.20
CA THR A 44 9.07 0.46 6.89
C THR A 44 10.50 0.99 6.96
N GLY A 45 11.01 1.34 8.14
CA GLY A 45 12.39 1.77 8.32
C GLY A 45 13.42 0.63 8.26
N PHE A 46 14.54 0.83 8.94
CA PHE A 46 15.69 -0.09 8.97
C PHE A 46 16.04 -0.57 10.38
N THR A 47 15.25 -0.25 11.41
CA THR A 47 15.48 -0.76 12.76
C THR A 47 14.97 -2.20 12.89
N GLY A 48 15.37 -2.90 13.96
CA GLY A 48 14.90 -4.28 14.19
C GLY A 48 13.38 -4.44 14.39
N ARG A 49 12.65 -3.33 14.60
CA ARG A 49 11.18 -3.32 14.66
C ARG A 49 10.51 -3.05 13.31
N ASP A 50 11.26 -2.53 12.34
CA ASP A 50 10.73 -2.20 11.03
C ASP A 50 10.62 -3.45 10.17
N VAL A 51 9.52 -4.20 10.33
CA VAL A 51 9.33 -5.52 9.71
C VAL A 51 8.17 -5.58 8.72
N THR A 52 7.46 -4.47 8.48
CA THR A 52 6.25 -4.44 7.64
C THR A 52 6.52 -4.90 6.20
N PRO A 53 7.54 -4.39 5.48
CA PRO A 53 7.86 -4.88 4.13
C PRO A 53 8.22 -6.37 4.12
N ASP A 54 8.92 -6.84 5.14
CA ASP A 54 9.37 -8.24 5.23
C ASP A 54 8.18 -9.18 5.52
N ALA A 55 7.18 -8.71 6.25
CA ALA A 55 5.92 -9.41 6.48
C ALA A 55 5.07 -9.48 5.21
N VAL A 56 4.95 -8.36 4.49
CA VAL A 56 3.94 -8.15 3.45
C VAL A 56 4.41 -8.47 2.04
N LYS A 57 5.66 -8.14 1.65
CA LYS A 57 6.16 -8.39 0.29
C LYS A 57 6.02 -9.86 -0.16
N PRO A 58 6.26 -10.88 0.70
CA PRO A 58 6.10 -12.26 0.27
C PRO A 58 4.65 -12.69 -0.01
N LEU A 59 3.67 -11.83 0.26
CA LEU A 59 2.27 -12.05 -0.09
C LEU A 59 1.94 -11.57 -1.51
N PHE A 60 2.81 -10.76 -2.11
CA PHE A 60 2.55 -10.20 -3.43
C PHE A 60 2.69 -11.28 -4.51
N GLU A 61 1.65 -11.40 -5.33
CA GLU A 61 1.70 -12.12 -6.60
C GLU A 61 2.46 -11.31 -7.66
N LYS A 62 2.30 -9.97 -7.63
CA LYS A 62 3.03 -9.00 -8.45
C LYS A 62 3.36 -7.78 -7.61
N GLU A 63 4.63 -7.37 -7.64
CA GLU A 63 5.05 -6.11 -7.04
C GLU A 63 4.75 -4.95 -8.01
N ILE A 64 4.24 -3.84 -7.48
CA ILE A 64 4.02 -2.59 -8.21
C ILE A 64 5.27 -1.73 -8.01
N GLU A 65 6.35 -2.05 -8.72
CA GLU A 65 7.66 -1.39 -8.56
C GLU A 65 7.56 0.14 -8.76
N GLY A 66 6.70 0.59 -9.68
CA GLY A 66 6.46 2.01 -9.91
C GLY A 66 5.95 2.76 -8.69
N PHE A 67 5.30 2.09 -7.73
CA PHE A 67 4.82 2.72 -6.51
C PHE A 67 5.97 3.24 -5.65
N SER A 68 6.99 2.42 -5.38
CA SER A 68 8.11 2.82 -4.53
C SER A 68 8.93 3.93 -5.20
N VAL A 69 9.15 3.83 -6.51
CA VAL A 69 9.87 4.87 -7.29
C VAL A 69 9.17 6.22 -7.20
N ILE A 70 7.87 6.27 -7.55
CA ILE A 70 7.11 7.53 -7.53
C ILE A 70 6.96 8.06 -6.10
N PHE A 71 6.73 7.18 -5.12
CA PHE A 71 6.70 7.57 -3.71
C PHE A 71 8.01 8.24 -3.29
N HIS A 72 9.16 7.65 -3.61
CA HIS A 72 10.46 8.22 -3.24
C HIS A 72 10.75 9.52 -3.97
N MET A 73 10.31 9.67 -5.23
CA MET A 73 10.40 10.94 -5.97
C MET A 73 9.59 12.06 -5.31
N LEU A 74 8.33 11.79 -4.93
CA LEU A 74 7.48 12.77 -4.25
C LEU A 74 8.02 13.10 -2.85
N SER A 75 8.36 12.07 -2.08
CA SER A 75 8.95 12.23 -0.75
C SER A 75 10.29 12.98 -0.81
N PHE A 76 11.09 12.82 -1.86
CA PHE A 76 12.32 13.62 -2.03
C PHE A 76 12.03 15.12 -2.14
N GLN A 77 10.92 15.52 -2.77
CA GLN A 77 10.53 16.94 -2.81
C GLN A 77 10.14 17.46 -1.41
N SER A 78 9.57 16.61 -0.56
CA SER A 78 9.12 16.97 0.79
C SER A 78 10.24 16.93 1.84
N VAL A 79 11.11 15.91 1.80
CA VAL A 79 12.09 15.60 2.87
C VAL A 79 13.51 15.34 2.35
N ALA A 80 13.77 15.65 1.07
CA ALA A 80 15.05 15.46 0.40
C ALA A 80 15.56 14.02 0.55
N THR A 81 16.84 13.86 0.84
CA THR A 81 17.52 12.57 0.97
C THR A 81 16.97 11.71 2.11
N SER A 82 16.20 12.26 3.05
CA SER A 82 15.59 11.47 4.14
C SER A 82 14.69 10.36 3.65
N THR A 83 14.16 10.48 2.42
CA THR A 83 13.33 9.45 1.77
C THR A 83 14.01 8.08 1.70
N ILE A 84 15.36 8.03 1.67
CA ILE A 84 16.12 6.76 1.63
C ILE A 84 15.94 5.91 2.89
N GLN A 85 15.46 6.50 4.00
CA GLN A 85 15.27 5.80 5.28
C GLN A 85 13.97 4.99 5.34
N SER A 86 13.28 4.81 4.22
CA SER A 86 12.06 4.02 4.14
C SER A 86 12.10 2.99 3.03
N ARG A 87 11.39 1.88 3.23
CA ARG A 87 11.20 0.76 2.31
C ARG A 87 9.72 0.65 1.89
N ALA A 88 9.11 1.76 1.48
CA ALA A 88 7.71 1.78 1.06
C ALA A 88 7.50 0.86 -0.16
N CYS A 89 6.43 0.07 -0.20
CA CYS A 89 6.19 -0.87 -1.28
C CYS A 89 4.70 -1.06 -1.56
N GLY A 90 4.37 -1.54 -2.76
CA GLY A 90 3.01 -1.85 -3.17
C GLY A 90 2.96 -3.11 -4.02
N GLY A 91 1.85 -3.82 -4.01
CA GLY A 91 1.67 -5.08 -4.75
C GLY A 91 0.21 -5.50 -4.89
N THR A 92 -0.02 -6.56 -5.65
CA THR A 92 -1.31 -7.25 -5.75
C THR A 92 -1.23 -8.63 -5.12
N ALA A 93 -2.28 -9.05 -4.43
CA ALA A 93 -2.42 -10.39 -3.87
C ALA A 93 -3.88 -10.81 -3.86
N ASN A 94 -4.23 -11.95 -4.48
CA ASN A 94 -5.59 -12.50 -4.55
C ASN A 94 -6.67 -11.45 -4.92
N GLY A 95 -6.38 -10.62 -5.92
CA GLY A 95 -7.29 -9.55 -6.36
C GLY A 95 -7.41 -8.33 -5.44
N THR A 96 -6.58 -8.24 -4.40
CA THR A 96 -6.50 -7.11 -3.47
C THR A 96 -5.23 -6.29 -3.73
N TYR A 97 -5.33 -4.96 -3.71
CA TYR A 97 -4.14 -4.11 -3.68
C TYR A 97 -3.60 -3.96 -2.27
N VAL A 98 -2.28 -3.97 -2.10
CA VAL A 98 -1.65 -3.83 -0.79
C VAL A 98 -0.53 -2.79 -0.88
N PHE A 99 -0.58 -1.77 -0.01
CA PHE A 99 0.43 -0.71 0.06
C PHE A 99 0.98 -0.57 1.48
N CYS A 100 2.30 -0.54 1.61
CA CYS A 100 3.01 -0.32 2.88
C CYS A 100 3.62 1.07 2.90
N LEU A 101 3.06 1.94 3.75
CA LEU A 101 3.49 3.33 3.88
C LEU A 101 4.34 3.54 5.14
N PRO A 102 5.17 4.59 5.19
CA PRO A 102 5.87 4.94 6.42
C PRO A 102 4.90 5.39 7.52
N GLY A 103 5.39 5.39 8.76
CA GLY A 103 4.61 5.82 9.93
C GLY A 103 4.43 7.34 10.06
N SER A 104 5.20 8.13 9.31
CA SER A 104 5.13 9.59 9.43
C SER A 104 3.88 10.13 8.75
N PRO A 105 3.12 11.05 9.39
CA PRO A 105 1.94 11.65 8.78
C PRO A 105 2.24 12.37 7.45
N GLY A 106 3.45 12.92 7.30
CA GLY A 106 3.92 13.52 6.05
C GLY A 106 4.00 12.51 4.92
N ALA A 107 4.67 11.37 5.13
CA ALA A 107 4.78 10.35 4.10
C ALA A 107 3.43 9.72 3.73
N CYS A 108 2.52 9.54 4.71
CA CYS A 108 1.15 9.11 4.41
C CYS A 108 0.42 10.12 3.51
N LYS A 109 0.59 11.43 3.75
CA LYS A 109 0.02 12.48 2.90
C LYS A 109 0.63 12.47 1.49
N ASP A 110 1.95 12.30 1.38
CA ASP A 110 2.65 12.24 0.08
C ASP A 110 2.13 11.07 -0.75
N ALA A 111 2.06 9.86 -0.16
CA ALA A 111 1.52 8.68 -0.83
C ALA A 111 0.04 8.83 -1.20
N TRP A 112 -0.80 9.30 -0.27
CA TRP A 112 -2.24 9.45 -0.51
C TRP A 112 -2.53 10.51 -1.57
N ASN A 113 -2.05 11.74 -1.39
CA ASN A 113 -2.39 12.86 -2.26
C ASN A 113 -1.66 12.81 -3.62
N GLY A 114 -0.46 12.25 -3.66
CA GLY A 114 0.35 12.18 -4.87
C GLY A 114 0.09 10.95 -5.73
N ILE A 115 -0.39 9.85 -5.15
CA ILE A 115 -0.51 8.56 -5.84
C ILE A 115 -1.90 7.94 -5.61
N LEU A 116 -2.18 7.51 -4.38
CA LEU A 116 -3.26 6.55 -4.12
C LEU A 116 -4.64 7.15 -4.38
N LYS A 117 -4.89 8.40 -4.01
CA LYS A 117 -6.17 9.07 -4.27
C LYS A 117 -6.53 9.07 -5.76
N TRP A 118 -5.53 9.22 -6.64
CA TRP A 118 -5.74 9.25 -8.09
C TRP A 118 -5.86 7.85 -8.66
N GLN A 119 -4.98 6.94 -8.25
CA GLN A 119 -4.97 5.58 -8.76
C GLN A 119 -6.17 4.76 -8.28
N LEU A 120 -6.78 5.11 -7.15
CA LEU A 120 -8.00 4.50 -6.63
C LEU A 120 -9.29 5.22 -7.07
N ASP A 121 -9.21 6.25 -7.92
CA ASP A 121 -10.38 6.92 -8.51
C ASP A 121 -10.61 6.43 -9.94
N SER A 122 -11.76 5.78 -10.20
CA SER A 122 -12.12 5.25 -11.52
C SER A 122 -12.29 6.32 -12.60
N ARG A 123 -12.36 7.61 -12.21
CA ARG A 123 -12.45 8.74 -13.13
C ARG A 123 -11.08 9.24 -13.58
N HIS A 124 -9.99 8.80 -12.92
CA HIS A 124 -8.65 9.25 -13.25
C HIS A 124 -8.20 8.71 -14.62
N ARG A 125 -7.60 9.60 -15.42
CA ARG A 125 -7.16 9.37 -16.80
C ARG A 125 -5.65 9.64 -16.92
N PRO A 126 -4.93 8.98 -17.86
CA PRO A 126 -5.45 8.08 -18.90
C PRO A 126 -5.80 6.68 -18.40
N CYS A 127 -5.27 6.26 -17.25
CA CYS A 127 -5.54 4.97 -16.62
C CYS A 127 -5.48 5.08 -15.08
N ASN A 128 -6.11 4.12 -14.40
CA ASN A 128 -6.12 3.98 -12.95
C ASN A 128 -6.13 2.49 -12.56
N LEU A 129 -5.94 2.20 -11.27
CA LEU A 129 -5.92 0.81 -10.77
C LEU A 129 -7.32 0.19 -10.73
N VAL A 130 -8.37 0.99 -10.55
CA VAL A 130 -9.76 0.51 -10.48
C VAL A 130 -10.18 -0.18 -11.78
N ASP A 131 -9.77 0.36 -12.94
CA ASP A 131 -10.10 -0.19 -14.26
C ASP A 131 -9.57 -1.62 -14.46
N ILE A 132 -8.48 -1.98 -13.79
CA ILE A 132 -7.85 -3.31 -13.91
C ILE A 132 -8.22 -4.25 -12.75
N MET A 133 -8.90 -3.77 -11.70
CA MET A 133 -9.31 -4.59 -10.54
C MET A 133 -10.04 -5.89 -10.93
N PRO A 134 -11.04 -5.89 -11.84
CA PRO A 134 -11.76 -7.11 -12.21
C PRO A 134 -10.87 -8.19 -12.82
N ARG A 135 -9.68 -7.80 -13.29
CA ARG A 135 -8.75 -8.65 -14.05
C ARG A 135 -7.54 -9.11 -13.22
N LEU A 136 -7.45 -8.69 -11.96
CA LEU A 136 -6.29 -9.03 -11.11
C LEU A 136 -6.12 -10.52 -10.87
N LYS A 137 -7.22 -11.29 -10.93
CA LYS A 137 -7.21 -12.76 -10.77
C LYS A 137 -7.05 -13.52 -12.10
N GLU A 138 -6.85 -12.82 -13.23
CA GLU A 138 -6.59 -13.49 -14.51
C GLU A 138 -5.22 -14.21 -14.47
N THR A 139 -5.24 -15.53 -14.58
CA THR A 139 -4.04 -16.35 -14.79
C THR A 139 -3.93 -16.70 -16.28
N ARG A 140 -2.71 -16.72 -16.83
CA ARG A 140 -2.50 -17.39 -18.12
C ARG A 140 -2.76 -18.87 -17.88
N GLY A 141 -3.76 -19.43 -18.58
CA GLY A 141 -4.06 -20.86 -18.59
C GLY A 141 -2.96 -21.69 -19.24
#